data_AF-A0A370U539-F1
#
_entry.id   AF-A0A370U539-F1
#
_cell.length_a   1.000
_cell.length_b   1.000
_cell.length_c   1.000
_cell.angle_alpha   90.00
_cell.angle_beta   90.00
_cell.angle_gamma   90.00
#
_symmetry.space_group_name_H-M   'P 1'
#
loop_
_entity.id
_entity.type
_entity.pdbx_description
1 polymer ?
#
loop_
_entity_poly.entity_id
_entity_poly.type
_entity_poly.pdbx_seq_one_letter_code
_entity_poly.pdbx_strand_id
1 'polypeptide(L)'
;MTDLQQISINQQLLNKRHEELIQSIKHLINTFAGEEKRLKLDSNVRCLIACRELQKLLLPSSEPSWLVNLINWSQWYSENYHLADANSILLMYIVELKSEAENFAFSLPSSPAQIASESLTERQDFNLLLKRFLSN
;
A
#
# COMPACT_ATOMS: atom_id res chain seq x y z
N MET A 1 19.73 14.49 -14.77
CA MET A 1 18.37 13.92 -14.86
C MET A 1 17.39 15.07 -14.77
N THR A 2 16.41 15.11 -15.66
CA THR A 2 15.31 16.09 -15.60
C THR A 2 14.22 15.59 -14.65
N ASP A 3 13.45 16.50 -14.04
CA ASP A 3 12.38 16.14 -13.09
C ASP A 3 11.38 15.13 -13.67
N LEU A 4 11.10 15.23 -14.98
CA LEU A 4 10.24 14.29 -15.71
C LEU A 4 10.79 12.85 -15.76
N GLN A 5 12.11 12.67 -15.82
CA GLN A 5 12.72 11.34 -15.80
C GLN A 5 12.59 10.70 -14.42
N GLN A 6 12.79 11.48 -13.35
CA GLN A 6 12.65 10.99 -11.97
C GLN A 6 11.21 10.57 -11.67
N ILE A 7 10.22 11.37 -12.10
CA ILE A 7 8.79 11.04 -11.96
C ILE A 7 8.44 9.74 -12.69
N SER A 8 8.93 9.58 -13.92
CA SER A 8 8.69 8.36 -14.71
C SER A 8 9.27 7.11 -14.04
N ILE A 9 10.49 7.19 -13.51
CA ILE A 9 11.14 6.09 -12.76
C ILE A 9 10.35 5.77 -11.49
N ASN A 10 9.95 6.78 -10.72
CA ASN A 10 9.18 6.60 -9.50
C ASN A 10 7.82 5.94 -9.79
N GLN A 11 7.14 6.33 -10.87
CA GLN A 11 5.88 5.70 -11.28
C GLN A 11 6.07 4.23 -11.69
N GLN A 12 7.10 3.92 -12.47
CA GLN A 12 7.39 2.55 -12.87
C GLN A 12 7.67 1.67 -11.65
N LEU A 13 8.43 2.19 -10.69
CA LEU A 13 8.67 1.51 -9.43
C LEU A 13 7.38 1.30 -8.64
N LEU A 14 6.52 2.32 -8.56
CA LEU A 14 5.23 2.24 -7.88
C LEU A 14 4.32 1.16 -8.49
N ASN A 15 4.17 1.17 -9.81
CA ASN A 15 3.38 0.16 -10.55
C ASN A 15 3.95 -1.25 -10.35
N LYS A 16 5.28 -1.40 -10.40
CA LYS A 16 5.94 -2.68 -10.16
C LYS A 16 5.65 -3.21 -8.75
N ARG A 17 5.75 -2.35 -7.71
CA ARG A 17 5.44 -2.75 -6.33
C ARG A 17 3.97 -3.11 -6.14
N HIS A 18 3.08 -2.42 -6.84
CA HIS A 18 1.65 -2.72 -6.83
C HIS A 18 1.37 -4.10 -7.46
N GLU A 19 1.97 -4.42 -8.60
CA GLU A 19 1.87 -5.75 -9.20
C GLU A 19 2.44 -6.85 -8.29
N GLU A 20 3.61 -6.63 -7.67
CA GLU A 20 4.21 -7.55 -6.70
C GLU A 20 3.29 -7.80 -5.49
N LEU A 21 2.61 -6.76 -5.00
CA LEU A 21 1.64 -6.88 -3.92
C LEU A 21 0.41 -7.69 -4.36
N ILE A 22 -0.14 -7.44 -5.55
CA ILE A 22 -1.27 -8.24 -6.07
C ILE A 22 -0.90 -9.73 -6.14
N GLN A 23 0.32 -10.06 -6.57
CA GLN A 23 0.79 -11.45 -6.59
C GLN A 23 0.93 -12.04 -5.18
N SER A 24 1.41 -11.23 -4.22
CA SER A 24 1.50 -11.63 -2.81
C SER A 24 0.13 -11.91 -2.21
N ILE A 25 -0.88 -11.10 -2.52
CA ILE A 25 -2.28 -11.32 -2.10
C ILE A 25 -2.84 -12.61 -2.69
N LYS A 26 -2.62 -12.86 -3.99
CA LYS A 26 -3.06 -14.10 -4.66
C LYS A 26 -2.41 -15.33 -4.02
N HIS A 27 -1.11 -15.25 -3.76
CA HIS A 27 -0.39 -16.33 -3.09
C HIS A 27 -0.95 -16.60 -1.69
N LEU A 28 -1.20 -15.54 -0.92
CA LEU A 28 -1.78 -15.62 0.42
C LEU A 28 -3.14 -16.32 0.41
N ILE A 29 -4.06 -15.93 -0.48
CA ILE A 29 -5.37 -16.57 -0.64
C ILE A 29 -5.22 -18.06 -0.94
N ASN A 30 -4.31 -18.42 -1.86
CA ASN A 30 -4.06 -19.82 -2.21
C ASN A 30 -3.48 -20.61 -1.03
N THR A 31 -2.58 -20.03 -0.23
CA THR A 31 -2.04 -20.67 0.98
C THR A 31 -3.13 -20.95 2.01
N PHE A 32 -4.14 -20.08 2.10
CA PHE A 32 -5.23 -20.24 3.05
C PHE A 32 -6.15 -21.44 2.73
N ALA A 33 -6.18 -21.88 1.47
CA ALA A 33 -6.84 -23.11 1.04
C ALA A 33 -6.13 -24.39 1.52
N GLY A 34 -4.86 -24.31 1.93
CA GLY A 34 -4.10 -25.44 2.48
C GLY A 34 -4.32 -25.64 3.99
N GLU A 35 -3.82 -26.75 4.54
CA GLU A 35 -3.97 -27.09 5.96
C GLU A 35 -2.86 -26.51 6.86
N GLU A 36 -1.70 -26.19 6.30
CA GLU A 36 -0.52 -25.79 7.09
C GLU A 36 -0.62 -24.36 7.64
N LYS A 37 -1.00 -24.24 8.93
CA LYS A 37 -1.09 -22.95 9.65
C LYS A 37 0.19 -22.12 9.59
N ARG A 38 1.37 -22.75 9.65
CA ARG A 38 2.66 -22.04 9.61
C ARG A 38 2.88 -21.34 8.27
N LEU A 39 2.52 -21.99 7.16
CA LEU A 39 2.64 -21.39 5.82
C LEU A 39 1.71 -20.18 5.68
N LYS A 40 0.51 -20.22 6.26
CA LYS A 40 -0.43 -19.09 6.27
C LYS A 40 0.13 -17.87 6.98
N LEU A 41 0.83 -18.07 8.10
CA LEU A 41 1.49 -16.98 8.81
C LEU A 41 2.66 -16.41 8.01
N ASP A 42 3.52 -17.26 7.44
CA ASP A 42 4.65 -16.81 6.60
C ASP A 42 4.17 -16.01 5.39
N SER A 43 3.16 -16.51 4.67
CA SER A 43 2.60 -15.81 3.51
C SER A 43 1.91 -14.50 3.90
N ASN A 44 1.23 -14.45 5.06
CA ASN A 44 0.66 -13.21 5.58
C ASN A 44 1.74 -12.16 5.89
N VAL A 45 2.83 -12.57 6.54
CA VAL A 45 3.95 -11.66 6.84
C VAL A 45 4.59 -11.13 5.56
N ARG A 46 4.78 -11.97 4.53
CA ARG A 46 5.27 -11.52 3.21
C ARG A 46 4.34 -10.50 2.57
N CYS A 47 3.03 -10.74 2.62
CA CYS A 47 2.04 -9.79 2.11
C CYS A 47 2.11 -8.45 2.87
N LEU A 48 2.21 -8.48 4.20
CA LEU A 48 2.37 -7.29 5.03
C LEU A 48 3.63 -6.48 4.68
N ILE A 49 4.74 -7.16 4.42
CA ILE A 49 5.98 -6.52 3.96
C ILE A 49 5.75 -5.82 2.62
N ALA A 50 5.16 -6.51 1.64
CA ALA A 50 4.86 -5.93 0.33
C ALA A 50 3.94 -4.69 0.45
N CYS A 51 2.93 -4.73 1.34
CA CYS A 51 2.08 -3.58 1.62
C CYS A 51 2.89 -2.38 2.12
N ARG A 52 3.78 -2.60 3.09
CA ARG A 52 4.63 -1.54 3.65
C ARG A 52 5.65 -1.01 2.65
N GLU A 53 6.15 -1.86 1.75
CA GLU A 53 7.03 -1.41 0.66
C GLU A 53 6.29 -0.50 -0.33
N LEU A 54 5.04 -0.85 -0.67
CA LEU A 54 4.20 0.02 -1.50
C LEU A 54 3.85 1.33 -0.78
N GLN A 55 3.47 1.25 0.49
CA GLN A 55 3.11 2.41 1.32
C GLN A 55 4.25 3.44 1.39
N LYS A 56 5.51 3.00 1.48
CA LYS A 56 6.69 3.90 1.49
C LYS A 56 6.86 4.73 0.22
N LEU A 57 6.29 4.28 -0.90
CA LEU A 57 6.35 5.00 -2.17
C LEU A 57 5.20 6.00 -2.33
N LEU A 58 4.23 6.00 -1.41
CA LEU A 58 3.05 6.83 -1.45
C LEU A 58 3.18 8.03 -0.52
N LEU A 59 2.59 9.14 -0.95
CA LEU A 59 2.31 10.26 -0.07
C LEU A 59 1.16 9.88 0.86
N PRO A 60 1.17 10.31 2.14
CA PRO A 60 0.08 9.99 3.08
C PRO A 60 -1.31 10.39 2.58
N SER A 61 -1.43 11.46 1.79
CA SER A 61 -2.69 11.92 1.19
C SER A 61 -3.17 11.09 -0.01
N SER A 62 -2.28 10.28 -0.58
CA SER A 62 -2.52 9.48 -1.79
C SER A 62 -2.57 7.98 -1.49
N GLU A 63 -2.52 7.60 -0.20
CA GLU A 63 -2.60 6.22 0.22
C GLU A 63 -4.04 5.70 0.07
N PRO A 64 -4.27 4.64 -0.71
CA PRO A 64 -5.61 4.13 -0.89
C PRO A 64 -6.09 3.37 0.35
N SER A 65 -7.38 3.49 0.67
CA SER A 65 -7.99 2.86 1.85
C SER A 65 -7.81 1.34 1.88
N TRP A 66 -7.81 0.68 0.71
CA TRP A 66 -7.60 -0.77 0.63
C TRP A 66 -6.22 -1.18 1.14
N LEU A 67 -5.18 -0.36 0.92
CA LEU A 67 -3.82 -0.65 1.36
C LEU A 67 -3.72 -0.55 2.89
N VAL A 68 -4.28 0.52 3.46
CA VAL A 68 -4.39 0.71 4.91
C VAL A 68 -5.15 -0.47 5.55
N ASN A 69 -6.30 -0.84 4.98
CA ASN A 69 -7.11 -1.94 5.48
C ASN A 69 -6.38 -3.28 5.39
N LEU A 70 -5.66 -3.55 4.30
CA LEU A 70 -4.87 -4.77 4.14
C LEU A 70 -3.74 -4.85 5.18
N ILE A 71 -3.05 -3.75 5.44
CA ILE A 71 -2.04 -3.65 6.49
C ILE A 71 -2.65 -3.97 7.86
N ASN A 72 -3.80 -3.39 8.17
CA ASN A 72 -4.47 -3.60 9.45
C ASN A 72 -4.92 -5.05 9.64
N TRP A 73 -5.56 -5.66 8.63
CA TRP A 73 -5.99 -7.05 8.69
C TRP A 73 -4.82 -8.03 8.78
N SER A 74 -3.75 -7.79 8.03
CA SER A 74 -2.55 -8.62 8.11
C SER A 74 -1.83 -8.51 9.46
N GLN A 75 -1.81 -7.33 10.09
CA GLN A 75 -1.30 -7.16 11.47
C GLN A 75 -2.18 -7.89 12.48
N TRP A 76 -3.49 -7.65 12.43
CA TRP A 76 -4.46 -8.33 13.27
C TRP A 76 -4.31 -9.85 13.20
N TYR A 77 -4.19 -10.41 11.99
CA TYR A 77 -4.00 -11.85 11.84
C TYR A 77 -2.66 -12.33 12.43
N SER A 78 -1.57 -11.57 12.27
CA SER A 78 -0.26 -11.94 12.84
C SER A 78 -0.31 -12.06 14.37
N GLU A 79 -1.13 -11.24 15.01
CA GLU A 79 -1.35 -11.26 16.46
C GLU A 79 -2.36 -12.34 16.88
N ASN A 80 -3.29 -12.69 16.01
CA ASN A 80 -4.47 -13.51 16.33
C ASN A 80 -4.53 -14.86 15.59
N TYR A 81 -3.48 -15.28 14.87
CA TYR A 81 -3.48 -16.50 14.03
C TYR A 81 -3.77 -17.82 14.78
N HIS A 82 -3.69 -17.78 16.12
CA HIS A 82 -3.98 -18.90 17.00
C HIS A 82 -5.49 -19.09 17.26
N LEU A 83 -6.32 -18.06 17.02
CA LEU A 83 -7.77 -18.15 17.15
C LEU A 83 -8.36 -19.10 16.10
N ALA A 84 -9.44 -19.80 16.46
CA ALA A 84 -10.08 -20.77 15.57
C ALA A 84 -10.54 -20.15 14.23
N ASP A 85 -11.11 -18.94 14.31
CA ASP A 85 -11.71 -18.24 13.17
C ASP A 85 -10.76 -17.23 12.51
N ALA A 86 -9.51 -17.09 12.97
CA ALA A 86 -8.57 -16.11 12.40
C ALA A 86 -8.37 -16.31 10.90
N ASN A 87 -8.31 -17.57 10.46
CA ASN A 87 -8.12 -17.91 9.06
C ASN A 87 -9.30 -17.46 8.19
N SER A 88 -10.53 -17.76 8.62
CA SER A 88 -11.74 -17.43 7.88
C SER A 88 -11.98 -15.93 7.86
N ILE A 89 -11.77 -15.25 8.98
CA ILE A 89 -11.87 -13.80 9.10
C ILE A 89 -10.89 -13.13 8.13
N LEU A 90 -9.60 -13.47 8.20
CA LEU A 90 -8.62 -12.84 7.31
C LEU A 90 -8.92 -13.13 5.84
N LEU A 91 -9.27 -14.37 5.48
CA LEU A 91 -9.58 -14.73 4.10
C LEU A 91 -10.75 -13.92 3.54
N MET A 92 -11.81 -13.71 4.33
CA MET A 92 -12.97 -12.92 3.94
C MET A 92 -12.56 -11.49 3.53
N TYR A 93 -11.78 -10.80 4.36
CA TYR A 93 -11.35 -9.43 4.08
C TYR A 93 -10.33 -9.35 2.94
N ILE A 94 -9.37 -10.29 2.86
CA ILE A 94 -8.36 -10.26 1.79
C ILE A 94 -8.99 -10.45 0.42
N VAL A 95 -10.03 -11.29 0.29
CA VAL A 95 -10.72 -11.50 -1.00
C VAL A 95 -11.38 -10.22 -1.51
N GLU A 96 -12.01 -9.44 -0.62
CA GLU A 96 -12.61 -8.15 -0.95
C GLU A 96 -11.53 -7.14 -1.37
N LEU A 97 -10.51 -6.97 -0.52
CA LEU A 97 -9.40 -6.02 -0.75
C LEU A 97 -8.57 -6.36 -1.99
N LYS A 98 -8.49 -7.64 -2.37
CA LYS A 98 -7.86 -8.06 -3.63
C LYS A 98 -8.54 -7.40 -4.83
N SER A 99 -9.87 -7.37 -4.86
CA SER A 99 -10.60 -6.80 -5.99
C SER A 99 -10.38 -5.29 -6.06
N GLU A 100 -10.38 -4.60 -4.93
CA GLU A 100 -10.04 -3.17 -4.87
C GLU A 100 -8.61 -2.92 -5.37
N ALA A 101 -7.64 -3.71 -4.91
CA ALA A 101 -6.25 -3.58 -5.31
C ALA A 101 -6.04 -3.84 -6.81
N GLU A 102 -6.71 -4.84 -7.40
CA GLU A 102 -6.61 -5.14 -8.84
C GLU A 102 -7.24 -4.05 -9.73
N ASN A 103 -8.28 -3.38 -9.24
CA ASN A 103 -8.97 -2.31 -9.97
C ASN A 103 -8.35 -0.92 -9.73
N PHE A 104 -7.41 -0.81 -8.79
CA PHE A 104 -6.76 0.45 -8.46
C PHE A 104 -5.67 0.78 -9.50
N ALA A 105 -5.64 2.01 -9.98
CA ALA A 105 -4.59 2.50 -10.87
C ALA A 105 -3.91 3.72 -10.26
N PHE A 106 -2.59 3.64 -10.08
CA PHE A 106 -1.81 4.82 -9.73
C PHE A 106 -1.71 5.73 -10.96
N SER A 107 -2.31 6.91 -10.88
CA SER A 107 -2.33 7.88 -11.98
C SER A 107 -1.00 8.64 -12.07
N LEU A 108 -0.50 8.81 -13.29
CA LEU A 108 0.54 9.80 -13.58
C LEU A 108 -0.05 11.22 -13.50
N PRO A 109 0.65 12.22 -12.94
CA PRO A 109 0.32 13.60 -13.21
C PRO A 109 0.44 13.83 -14.72
N SER A 110 -0.69 14.09 -15.37
CA SER A 110 -0.85 14.04 -16.82
C SER A 110 -0.36 15.32 -17.51
N SER A 111 0.10 16.32 -16.73
CA SER A 111 0.49 17.63 -17.24
C SER A 111 1.57 18.29 -16.37
N PRO A 112 2.53 19.02 -16.98
CA PRO A 112 3.42 19.94 -16.27
C PRO A 112 2.68 20.93 -15.36
N ALA A 113 1.42 21.27 -15.67
CA ALA A 113 0.59 22.13 -14.83
C ALA A 113 0.14 21.43 -13.52
N GLN A 114 -0.11 20.12 -13.55
CA GLN A 114 -0.41 19.34 -12.33
C GLN A 114 0.84 19.21 -11.46
N ILE A 115 2.01 19.02 -12.08
CA ILE A 115 3.31 19.00 -11.39
C ILE A 115 3.60 20.37 -10.74
N ALA A 116 3.31 21.47 -11.44
CA ALA A 116 3.46 22.81 -10.91
C ALA A 116 2.48 23.09 -9.76
N SER A 117 1.25 22.58 -9.83
CA SER A 117 0.28 22.72 -8.73
C SER A 117 0.64 21.86 -7.51
N GLU A 118 1.07 20.62 -7.69
CA GLU A 118 1.49 19.74 -6.59
C GLU A 118 2.73 20.32 -5.91
N SER A 119 3.74 20.77 -6.65
CA SER A 119 4.93 21.42 -6.09
C SER A 119 4.65 22.77 -5.42
N LEU A 120 3.65 23.54 -5.89
CA LEU A 120 3.20 24.76 -5.19
C LEU A 120 2.48 24.42 -3.88
N THR A 121 1.65 23.38 -3.90
CA THR A 121 0.91 22.90 -2.71
C THR A 121 1.89 22.36 -1.68
N GLU A 122 2.87 21.55 -2.09
CA GLU A 122 3.97 21.04 -1.26
C GLU A 122 4.82 22.17 -0.65
N ARG A 123 5.12 23.22 -1.42
CA ARG A 123 5.81 24.41 -0.89
C ARG A 123 4.96 25.20 0.10
N GLN A 124 3.65 25.26 -0.09
CA GLN A 124 2.76 25.97 0.83
C GLN A 124 2.55 25.19 2.13
N ASP A 125 2.35 23.88 2.06
CA ASP A 125 2.17 23.01 3.22
C ASP A 125 3.44 22.90 4.06
N PHE A 126 4.61 22.80 3.44
CA PHE A 126 5.89 22.82 4.15
C PHE A 126 6.15 24.18 4.84
N ASN A 127 5.83 25.29 4.17
CA ASN A 127 5.94 26.62 4.79
C ASN A 127 4.92 26.86 5.90
N LEU A 128 3.70 26.31 5.79
CA LEU A 128 2.69 26.33 6.86
C LEU A 128 3.14 25.49 8.06
N LEU A 129 3.69 24.30 7.83
CA LEU A 129 4.25 23.44 8.87
C LEU A 129 5.44 24.11 9.57
N LEU A 130 6.37 24.71 8.81
CA LEU A 130 7.49 25.47 9.38
C LEU A 130 7.03 26.69 10.18
N LYS A 131 6.07 27.47 9.67
CA LYS A 131 5.52 28.61 10.42
C LYS A 131 4.85 28.15 11.72
N ARG A 132 4.13 27.03 11.70
CA ARG A 132 3.49 26.47 12.90
C ARG A 132 4.51 25.91 13.90
N PHE A 133 5.62 25.36 13.43
CA PHE A 133 6.73 24.91 14.27
C PHE A 133 7.53 26.07 14.88
N LEU A 134 7.69 27.18 14.17
CA LEU A 134 8.43 28.35 14.64
C LEU A 134 7.58 29.34 15.48
N SER A 135 6.27 29.10 15.60
CA SER A 135 5.34 29.93 16.37
C SER A 135 4.89 29.28 17.70
N ASN A 136 5.45 28.12 18.05
CA ASN A 136 5.34 27.47 19.37
C ASN A 136 6.70 27.48 20.06
#